data_AF-A0A2D7HFY5-F1
#
_entry.id   AF-A0A2D7HFY5-F1
#
_cell.length_a   1.000
_cell.length_b   1.000
_cell.length_c   1.000
_cell.angle_alpha   90.00
_cell.angle_beta   90.00
_cell.angle_gamma   90.00
#
_symmetry.space_group_name_H-M   'P 1'
#
loop_
_entity.id
_entity.type
_entity.pdbx_description
1 polymer ?
#
loop_
_entity_poly.entity_id
_entity_poly.type
_entity_poly.pdbx_seq_one_letter_code
_entity_poly.pdbx_strand_id
1 'polypeptide(L)'
;MDILPMRSNGAAIPASPLPAFTDNPNFAGLDALRCFAAFGVVLLHSCVPYLRYPMPGLTWSVMDTPNTSIDFLFWSIELFIMPLFLVLAGFFAWQTLQRRGPRTLISGRARRLLVPLLFGALVILPLDLYCWVGSWVAEGIVSPVKLKSLKLDHPIGQNLWGLSHLWFLQYLFLYIACLAIFAVAVKRYPWIKEYQPNLRTSLGLTVVAATLILCFEPQVVWGFQHSFLPVPAKWVYSGIFFTLGLMLGIHDPKLTWVKSCSPRLVAPALITCVIALLMGRWQLAQWISTPTDIRHSGFSLSGIFLAVMTACSALLTTLSLIGLSSKLIPSVPNSIRYLAAASFWIYIVHHPILGLTHLDLKLLLPQDSSIVKMPLSFAIACCLSLLTYEVFVRTTRFGQILGFQWKPATNDREPKEEQPILSISGAQPPQPIAQPAAPSRRVA
;
A
#
# COMPACT_ATOMS: atom_id res chain seq x y z
N MET A 1 -60.22 -10.06 3.60
CA MET A 1 -60.44 -11.50 3.75
C MET A 1 -60.94 -11.98 2.39
N ASP A 2 -60.02 -12.42 1.53
CA ASP A 2 -59.68 -13.84 1.31
C ASP A 2 -60.61 -14.34 0.17
N ILE A 3 -60.22 -15.05 -0.89
CA ILE A 3 -59.26 -16.14 -1.10
C ILE A 3 -58.89 -16.19 -2.61
N LEU A 4 -57.65 -16.63 -2.91
CA LEU A 4 -56.99 -17.12 -4.16
C LEU A 4 -57.88 -18.01 -5.09
N PRO A 5 -57.52 -18.44 -6.36
CA PRO A 5 -56.17 -18.80 -6.87
C PRO A 5 -55.83 -18.68 -8.41
N MET A 6 -54.53 -18.92 -8.74
CA MET A 6 -53.84 -19.48 -9.96
C MET A 6 -54.42 -19.27 -11.38
N ARG A 7 -53.71 -19.00 -12.49
CA ARG A 7 -52.33 -19.34 -12.99
C ARG A 7 -52.17 -18.62 -14.37
N SER A 8 -50.96 -18.24 -14.82
CA SER A 8 -50.47 -18.59 -16.18
C SER A 8 -49.02 -18.16 -16.44
N ASN A 9 -48.32 -18.97 -17.21
CA ASN A 9 -46.99 -18.74 -17.77
C ASN A 9 -47.00 -17.59 -18.78
N GLY A 10 -45.91 -16.82 -18.87
CA GLY A 10 -45.67 -15.95 -20.01
C GLY A 10 -44.43 -15.07 -19.90
N ALA A 11 -43.40 -15.43 -20.66
CA ALA A 11 -42.33 -14.58 -21.21
C ALA A 11 -41.64 -13.55 -20.28
N ALA A 12 -40.41 -13.87 -19.89
CA ALA A 12 -39.46 -12.92 -19.34
C ALA A 12 -39.15 -11.81 -20.37
N ILE A 13 -39.51 -10.58 -20.03
CA ILE A 13 -39.05 -9.36 -20.70
C ILE A 13 -37.55 -9.19 -20.37
N PRO A 14 -36.65 -9.04 -21.34
CA PRO A 14 -35.26 -8.74 -21.02
C PRO A 14 -35.16 -7.32 -20.44
N ALA A 15 -34.66 -7.23 -19.21
CA ALA A 15 -34.34 -5.97 -18.57
C ALA A 15 -33.37 -5.18 -19.47
N SER A 16 -33.74 -3.94 -19.81
CA SER A 16 -32.89 -3.02 -20.55
C SER A 16 -31.51 -2.88 -19.87
N PRO A 17 -30.40 -2.93 -20.61
CA PRO A 17 -29.09 -2.69 -20.01
C PRO A 17 -29.02 -1.22 -19.59
N LEU A 18 -28.85 -0.99 -18.28
CA LEU A 18 -28.46 0.30 -17.75
C LEU A 18 -27.19 0.79 -18.48
N PRO A 19 -27.08 2.07 -18.83
CA PRO A 19 -25.95 2.60 -19.59
C PRO A 19 -24.63 2.28 -18.89
N ALA A 20 -23.68 1.73 -19.64
CA ALA A 20 -22.34 1.43 -19.18
C ALA A 20 -21.68 2.71 -18.64
N PHE A 21 -21.37 2.70 -17.35
CA PHE A 21 -20.71 3.79 -16.64
C PHE A 21 -19.27 3.99 -17.17
N THR A 22 -19.08 4.93 -18.10
CA THR A 22 -17.77 5.52 -18.40
C THR A 22 -17.58 6.75 -17.50
N ASP A 23 -17.07 6.52 -16.28
CA ASP A 23 -16.41 7.56 -15.47
C ASP A 23 -15.67 6.90 -14.30
N ASN A 24 -14.67 6.07 -14.63
CA ASN A 24 -13.64 5.76 -13.64
C ASN A 24 -12.66 6.93 -13.65
N PRO A 25 -12.59 7.79 -12.61
CA PRO A 25 -11.47 8.70 -12.47
C PRO A 25 -10.20 7.85 -12.51
N ASN A 26 -9.41 8.02 -13.57
CA ASN A 26 -8.28 7.17 -13.85
C ASN A 26 -7.19 7.40 -12.79
N PHE A 27 -7.19 6.56 -11.75
CA PHE A 27 -6.19 6.57 -10.68
C PHE A 27 -4.92 5.79 -11.05
N ALA A 28 -4.65 5.63 -12.35
CA ALA A 28 -3.43 5.03 -12.91
C ALA A 28 -2.16 5.43 -12.14
N GLY A 29 -1.97 6.74 -11.93
CA GLY A 29 -0.81 7.24 -11.20
C GLY A 29 -0.71 6.73 -9.75
N LEU A 30 -1.83 6.61 -9.05
CA LEU A 30 -1.85 6.09 -7.68
C LEU A 30 -1.57 4.59 -7.64
N ASP A 31 -2.07 3.82 -8.60
CA ASP A 31 -1.81 2.38 -8.70
C ASP A 31 -0.33 2.12 -9.05
N ALA A 32 0.24 2.91 -9.96
CA ALA A 32 1.67 2.87 -10.24
C ALA A 32 2.50 3.26 -9.00
N LEU A 33 2.12 4.33 -8.29
CA LEU A 33 2.80 4.77 -7.08
C LEU A 33 2.81 3.69 -6.00
N ARG A 34 1.67 3.00 -5.79
CA ARG A 34 1.60 1.85 -4.86
C ARG A 34 2.51 0.72 -5.26
N CYS A 35 2.54 0.40 -6.55
CA CYS A 35 3.44 -0.62 -7.09
C CYS A 35 4.90 -0.26 -6.81
N PHE A 36 5.33 0.94 -7.21
CA PHE A 36 6.72 1.39 -6.97
C PHE A 36 7.06 1.48 -5.49
N ALA A 37 6.13 1.93 -4.64
CA ALA A 37 6.31 1.95 -3.19
C ALA A 37 6.49 0.53 -2.62
N ALA A 38 5.78 -0.47 -3.13
CA ALA A 38 5.94 -1.85 -2.67
C ALA A 38 7.32 -2.40 -3.00
N PHE A 39 7.87 -2.07 -4.17
CA PHE A 39 9.26 -2.36 -4.51
C PHE A 39 10.24 -1.55 -3.66
N GLY A 40 9.90 -0.30 -3.33
CA GLY A 40 10.66 0.54 -2.40
C GLY A 40 10.82 -0.10 -1.02
N VAL A 41 9.82 -0.83 -0.51
CA VAL A 41 9.92 -1.59 0.75
C VAL A 41 10.93 -2.73 0.63
N VAL A 42 10.92 -3.47 -0.49
CA VAL A 42 11.91 -4.54 -0.73
C VAL A 42 13.32 -3.96 -0.85
N LEU A 43 13.47 -2.83 -1.55
CA LEU A 43 14.73 -2.10 -1.66
C LEU A 43 15.22 -1.65 -0.29
N LEU A 44 14.34 -1.08 0.54
CA LEU A 44 14.65 -0.72 1.92
C LEU A 44 15.18 -1.93 2.70
N HIS A 45 14.51 -3.09 2.63
CA HIS A 45 14.98 -4.29 3.32
C HIS A 45 16.31 -4.86 2.76
N SER A 46 16.58 -4.68 1.47
CA SER A 46 17.87 -5.06 0.87
C SER A 46 19.05 -4.23 1.38
N CYS A 47 18.80 -3.03 1.92
CA CYS A 47 19.82 -2.16 2.48
C CYS A 47 20.27 -2.56 3.91
N VAL A 48 19.43 -3.32 4.64
CA VAL A 48 19.58 -3.55 6.09
C VAL A 48 20.94 -4.09 6.52
N PRO A 49 21.55 -5.11 5.85
CA PRO A 49 22.85 -5.63 6.25
C PRO A 49 23.98 -4.60 6.20
N TYR A 50 23.82 -3.53 5.42
CA TYR A 50 24.89 -2.58 5.07
C TYR A 50 24.71 -1.22 5.76
N LEU A 51 23.83 -1.12 6.75
CA LEU A 51 23.58 0.14 7.47
C LEU A 51 24.79 0.53 8.33
N ARG A 52 25.17 1.82 8.25
CA ARG A 52 26.22 2.39 9.10
C ARG A 52 25.69 2.65 10.50
N TYR A 53 24.43 3.08 10.58
CA TYR A 53 23.71 3.27 11.83
C TYR A 53 22.49 2.33 11.82
N PRO A 54 22.64 1.10 12.36
CA PRO A 54 21.57 0.11 12.35
C PRO A 54 20.32 0.63 13.05
N MET A 55 19.15 0.27 12.50
CA MET A 55 17.85 0.61 13.09
C MET A 55 17.70 -0.10 14.45
N PRO A 56 17.59 0.65 15.57
CA PRO A 56 17.40 0.05 16.89
C PRO A 56 16.14 -0.83 16.94
N GLY A 57 16.24 -2.00 17.56
CA GLY A 57 15.13 -2.96 17.66
C GLY A 57 14.91 -3.83 16.41
N LEU A 58 15.59 -3.56 15.29
CA LEU A 58 15.54 -4.41 14.11
C LEU A 58 16.59 -5.53 14.22
N THR A 59 16.14 -6.78 14.20
CA THR A 59 17.03 -7.94 14.08
C THR A 59 17.07 -8.43 12.63
N TRP A 60 18.26 -8.70 12.11
CA TRP A 60 18.46 -9.14 10.73
C TRP A 60 19.26 -10.45 10.67
N SER A 61 19.16 -11.16 9.55
CA SER A 61 19.80 -12.48 9.37
C SER A 61 21.32 -12.40 9.41
N VAL A 62 21.90 -11.37 8.78
CA VAL A 62 23.34 -11.11 8.71
C VAL A 62 23.63 -9.61 8.71
N MET A 63 24.81 -9.23 9.17
CA MET A 63 25.35 -7.87 8.99
C MET A 63 26.62 -7.95 8.14
N ASP A 64 26.81 -7.04 7.21
CA ASP A 64 27.98 -6.99 6.32
C ASP A 64 28.61 -5.58 6.38
N THR A 65 29.60 -5.33 5.54
CA THR A 65 30.40 -4.10 5.50
C THR A 65 29.49 -2.89 5.31
N PRO A 66 29.45 -1.95 6.27
CA PRO A 66 28.56 -0.79 6.18
C PRO A 66 28.92 0.16 5.05
N ASN A 67 27.90 0.79 4.44
CA ASN A 67 28.09 1.80 3.40
C ASN A 67 27.19 3.02 3.64
N THR A 68 27.81 4.21 3.66
CA THR A 68 27.12 5.48 3.93
C THR A 68 26.02 5.81 2.91
N SER A 69 26.22 5.52 1.63
CA SER A 69 25.22 5.81 0.60
C SER A 69 24.00 4.90 0.71
N ILE A 70 24.22 3.61 1.02
CA ILE A 70 23.14 2.64 1.27
C ILE A 70 22.36 3.01 2.54
N ASP A 71 23.06 3.47 3.57
CA ASP A 71 22.45 3.98 4.79
C ASP A 71 21.56 5.22 4.53
N PHE A 72 22.03 6.19 3.74
CA PHE A 72 21.18 7.31 3.30
C PHE A 72 19.97 6.84 2.49
N LEU A 73 20.14 5.88 1.57
CA LEU A 73 19.05 5.32 0.77
C LEU A 73 17.98 4.68 1.66
N PHE A 74 18.37 3.82 2.60
CA PHE A 74 17.48 3.17 3.56
C PHE A 74 16.64 4.19 4.33
N TRP A 75 17.31 5.13 5.02
CA TRP A 75 16.62 6.10 5.87
C TRP A 75 15.76 7.06 5.04
N SER A 76 16.16 7.39 3.81
CA SER A 76 15.35 8.24 2.92
C SER A 76 14.02 7.61 2.55
N ILE A 77 14.00 6.29 2.32
CA ILE A 77 12.77 5.55 2.01
C ILE A 77 11.92 5.42 3.29
N GLU A 78 12.53 5.08 4.42
CA GLU A 78 11.83 4.87 5.70
C GLU A 78 11.00 6.09 6.12
N LEU A 79 11.53 7.30 5.92
CA LEU A 79 10.86 8.55 6.32
C LEU A 79 9.45 8.73 5.75
N PHE A 80 9.14 8.20 4.57
CA PHE A 80 7.86 8.45 3.91
C PHE A 80 7.11 7.20 3.47
N ILE A 81 7.74 6.03 3.41
CA ILE A 81 7.12 4.86 2.75
C ILE A 81 5.85 4.40 3.47
N MET A 82 5.86 4.35 4.80
CA MET A 82 4.68 3.99 5.60
C MET A 82 3.60 5.09 5.59
N PRO A 83 3.92 6.37 5.84
CA PRO A 83 3.01 7.50 5.62
C PRO A 83 2.30 7.46 4.27
N LEU A 84 3.04 7.20 3.20
CA LEU A 84 2.52 7.12 1.84
C LEU A 84 1.46 6.02 1.71
N PHE A 85 1.77 4.80 2.15
CA PHE A 85 0.82 3.69 2.12
C PHE A 85 -0.43 3.97 2.95
N LEU A 86 -0.29 4.58 4.12
CA LEU A 86 -1.40 4.87 5.03
C LEU A 86 -2.32 5.96 4.47
N VAL A 87 -1.77 7.04 3.93
CA VAL A 87 -2.55 8.10 3.26
C VAL A 87 -3.31 7.53 2.07
N LEU A 88 -2.66 6.73 1.22
CA LEU A 88 -3.32 6.06 0.10
C LEU A 88 -4.39 5.07 0.59
N ALA A 89 -4.14 4.34 1.67
CA ALA A 89 -5.11 3.41 2.20
C ALA A 89 -6.36 4.13 2.73
N GLY A 90 -6.19 5.21 3.49
CA GLY A 90 -7.28 6.05 3.97
C GLY A 90 -8.10 6.65 2.84
N PHE A 91 -7.44 7.24 1.83
CA PHE A 91 -8.10 7.84 0.67
C PHE A 91 -9.03 6.86 -0.04
N PHE A 92 -8.56 5.65 -0.34
CA PHE A 92 -9.38 4.65 -1.02
C PHE A 92 -10.38 3.94 -0.08
N ALA A 93 -10.11 3.88 1.23
CA ALA A 93 -11.07 3.38 2.21
C ALA A 93 -12.30 4.30 2.26
N TRP A 94 -12.10 5.61 2.27
CA TRP A 94 -13.20 6.58 2.19
C TRP A 94 -14.03 6.43 0.90
N GLN A 95 -13.37 6.38 -0.26
CA GLN A 95 -14.08 6.19 -1.53
C GLN A 95 -14.90 4.89 -1.57
N THR A 96 -14.34 3.80 -1.01
CA THR A 96 -15.04 2.52 -0.92
C THR A 96 -16.23 2.60 0.02
N LEU A 97 -16.06 3.26 1.19
CA LEU A 97 -17.12 3.47 2.16
C LEU A 97 -18.31 4.23 1.54
N GLN A 98 -18.02 5.31 0.81
CA GLN A 98 -19.04 6.13 0.15
C GLN A 98 -19.77 5.37 -0.96
N ARG A 99 -19.04 4.61 -1.78
CA ARG A 99 -19.63 3.90 -2.94
C ARG A 99 -20.34 2.60 -2.59
N ARG A 100 -19.88 1.88 -1.55
CA ARG A 100 -20.30 0.48 -1.29
C ARG A 100 -20.74 0.21 0.16
N GLY A 101 -20.64 1.20 1.05
CA GLY A 101 -21.04 1.10 2.44
C GLY A 101 -20.08 0.31 3.35
N PRO A 102 -20.31 0.36 4.68
CA PRO A 102 -19.37 -0.17 5.69
C PRO A 102 -19.25 -1.69 5.68
N ARG A 103 -20.36 -2.43 5.42
CA ARG A 103 -20.35 -3.90 5.37
C ARG A 103 -19.46 -4.42 4.24
N THR A 104 -19.56 -3.82 3.05
CA THR A 104 -18.73 -4.18 1.89
C THR A 104 -17.29 -3.78 2.10
N LEU A 105 -17.04 -2.62 2.72
CA LEU A 105 -15.70 -2.17 3.08
C LEU A 105 -14.99 -3.21 3.96
N ILE A 106 -15.60 -3.61 5.09
CA ILE A 106 -14.93 -4.52 6.03
C ILE A 106 -14.81 -5.94 5.50
N SER A 107 -15.86 -6.51 4.91
CA SER A 107 -15.85 -7.90 4.40
C SER A 107 -14.86 -8.09 3.25
N GLY A 108 -14.84 -7.15 2.29
CA GLY A 108 -13.90 -7.20 1.17
C GLY A 108 -12.44 -7.03 1.60
N ARG A 109 -12.19 -6.23 2.64
CA ARG A 109 -10.84 -6.00 3.17
C ARG A 109 -10.37 -7.12 4.09
N ALA A 110 -11.26 -7.72 4.89
CA ALA A 110 -10.97 -8.86 5.73
C ALA A 110 -10.35 -10.00 4.90
N ARG A 111 -11.01 -10.40 3.79
CA ARG A 111 -10.47 -11.47 2.93
C ARG A 111 -9.11 -11.13 2.31
N ARG A 112 -8.90 -9.87 1.92
CA ARG A 112 -7.67 -9.43 1.24
C ARG A 112 -6.50 -9.14 2.18
N LEU A 113 -6.76 -8.95 3.48
CA LEU A 113 -5.72 -8.61 4.46
C LEU A 113 -5.50 -9.74 5.47
N LEU A 114 -6.57 -10.29 6.05
CA LEU A 114 -6.47 -11.30 7.11
C LEU A 114 -6.09 -12.69 6.60
N VAL A 115 -6.58 -13.11 5.43
CA VAL A 115 -6.21 -14.42 4.87
C VAL A 115 -4.70 -14.45 4.51
N PRO A 116 -4.16 -13.44 3.81
CA PRO A 116 -2.73 -13.36 3.56
C PRO A 116 -1.90 -13.15 4.84
N LEU A 117 -2.41 -12.38 5.82
CA LEU A 117 -1.76 -12.24 7.12
C LEU A 117 -1.66 -13.58 7.86
N LEU A 118 -2.73 -14.38 7.86
CA LEU A 118 -2.73 -15.70 8.48
C LEU A 118 -1.75 -16.64 7.78
N PHE A 119 -1.73 -16.64 6.44
CA PHE A 119 -0.73 -17.39 5.67
C PHE A 119 0.69 -16.93 6.02
N GLY A 120 0.94 -15.62 6.02
CA GLY A 120 2.21 -15.04 6.39
C GLY A 120 2.64 -15.43 7.81
N ALA A 121 1.74 -15.35 8.77
CA ALA A 121 2.02 -15.70 10.16
C ALA A 121 2.31 -17.18 10.39
N LEU A 122 1.61 -18.09 9.68
CA LEU A 122 1.75 -19.54 9.86
C LEU A 122 2.83 -20.18 9.00
N VAL A 123 3.19 -19.56 7.87
CA VAL A 123 4.12 -20.13 6.90
C VAL A 123 5.36 -19.26 6.76
N ILE A 124 5.20 -17.97 6.48
CA ILE A 124 6.33 -17.09 6.16
C ILE A 124 7.14 -16.73 7.42
N LEU A 125 6.51 -16.30 8.51
CA LEU A 125 7.24 -15.92 9.73
C LEU A 125 8.06 -17.08 10.33
N PRO A 126 7.56 -18.33 10.36
CA PRO A 126 8.42 -19.46 10.73
C PRO A 126 9.60 -19.66 9.78
N LEU A 127 9.39 -19.52 8.46
CA LEU A 127 10.49 -19.59 7.49
C LEU A 127 11.51 -18.48 7.72
N ASP A 128 11.07 -17.25 7.99
CA ASP A 128 11.93 -16.12 8.36
C ASP A 128 12.78 -16.45 9.58
N LEU A 129 12.15 -16.99 10.64
CA LEU A 129 12.85 -17.38 11.85
C LEU A 129 13.92 -18.44 11.57
N TYR A 130 13.61 -19.48 10.78
CA TYR A 130 14.60 -20.49 10.41
C TYR A 130 15.73 -19.92 9.55
N CYS A 131 15.43 -18.99 8.63
CA CYS A 131 16.45 -18.31 7.83
C CYS A 131 17.39 -17.50 8.74
N TRP A 132 16.84 -16.72 9.68
CA TRP A 132 17.64 -15.90 10.61
C TRP A 132 18.51 -16.77 11.52
N VAL A 133 17.92 -17.79 12.16
CA VAL A 133 18.66 -18.70 13.04
C VAL A 133 19.70 -19.49 12.24
N GLY A 134 19.38 -19.92 11.02
CA GLY A 134 20.32 -20.58 10.11
C GLY A 134 21.51 -19.70 9.76
N SER A 135 21.27 -18.43 9.41
CA SER A 135 22.33 -17.45 9.17
C SER A 135 23.20 -17.25 10.40
N TRP A 136 22.62 -17.11 11.60
CA TRP A 136 23.41 -16.95 12.82
C TRP A 136 24.21 -18.19 13.21
N VAL A 137 23.72 -19.38 12.88
CA VAL A 137 24.50 -20.62 13.02
C VAL A 137 25.66 -20.64 12.02
N ALA A 138 25.41 -20.26 10.77
CA ALA A 138 26.45 -20.19 9.73
C ALA A 138 27.52 -19.15 10.06
N GLU A 139 27.15 -18.04 10.70
CA GLU A 139 28.07 -17.01 11.20
C GLU A 139 28.74 -17.37 12.54
N GLY A 140 28.41 -18.51 13.14
CA GLY A 140 28.95 -18.93 14.44
C GLY A 140 28.47 -18.09 15.63
N ILE A 141 27.46 -17.24 15.46
CA ILE A 141 26.85 -16.41 16.51
C ILE A 141 26.05 -17.28 17.48
N VAL A 142 25.39 -18.32 16.96
CA VAL A 142 24.49 -19.20 17.72
C VAL A 142 24.85 -20.66 17.48
N SER A 143 24.76 -21.50 18.53
CA SER A 143 25.01 -22.95 18.41
C SER A 143 23.98 -23.64 17.49
N PRO A 144 24.40 -24.62 16.65
CA PRO A 144 23.50 -25.39 15.78
C PRO A 144 22.30 -26.04 16.52
N VAL A 145 22.44 -26.37 17.81
CA VAL A 145 21.37 -26.95 18.63
C VAL A 145 20.14 -26.03 18.70
N LYS A 146 20.33 -24.72 18.53
CA LYS A 146 19.26 -23.72 18.58
C LYS A 146 18.33 -23.75 17.35
N LEU A 147 18.75 -24.36 16.23
CA LEU A 147 17.85 -24.64 15.10
C LEU A 147 16.73 -25.62 15.49
N LYS A 148 17.00 -26.53 16.44
CA LYS A 148 16.00 -27.48 16.93
C LYS A 148 15.16 -26.90 18.07
N SER A 149 15.78 -26.17 18.98
CA SER A 149 15.08 -25.67 20.18
C SER A 149 14.34 -24.35 19.94
N LEU A 150 14.82 -23.50 19.02
CA LEU A 150 14.39 -22.12 18.80
C LEU A 150 14.38 -21.25 20.07
N LYS A 151 15.06 -21.71 21.13
CA LYS A 151 15.17 -21.01 22.41
C LYS A 151 16.40 -20.12 22.37
N LEU A 152 16.24 -18.91 21.86
CA LEU A 152 17.33 -17.94 21.76
C LEU A 152 17.45 -17.14 23.06
N ASP A 153 18.69 -17.01 23.53
CA ASP A 153 18.98 -16.29 24.76
C ASP A 153 18.84 -14.77 24.55
N HIS A 154 18.66 -14.03 25.63
CA HIS A 154 18.63 -12.57 25.61
C HIS A 154 20.02 -12.03 25.20
N PRO A 155 20.14 -11.01 24.32
CA PRO A 155 19.11 -10.12 23.78
C PRO A 155 18.50 -10.51 22.42
N ILE A 156 19.05 -11.52 21.74
CA ILE A 156 18.63 -11.93 20.39
C ILE A 156 17.14 -12.32 20.38
N GLY A 157 16.69 -13.02 21.41
CA GLY A 157 15.31 -13.50 21.53
C GLY A 157 14.23 -12.42 21.65
N GLN A 158 14.53 -11.21 22.13
CA GLN A 158 13.48 -10.25 22.51
C GLN A 158 12.78 -9.58 21.32
N ASN A 159 13.55 -9.26 20.28
CA ASN A 159 13.07 -8.49 19.13
C ASN A 159 12.64 -9.38 17.96
N LEU A 160 12.59 -10.71 18.16
CA LEU A 160 12.21 -11.67 17.11
C LEU A 160 10.71 -11.95 17.06
N TRP A 161 10.03 -11.84 18.19
CA TRP A 161 8.64 -12.27 18.30
C TRP A 161 7.67 -11.15 17.93
N GLY A 162 6.79 -11.43 16.97
CA GLY A 162 5.74 -10.52 16.53
C GLY A 162 5.37 -10.77 15.08
N LEU A 163 4.83 -9.76 14.41
CA LEU A 163 4.43 -9.85 13.00
C LEU A 163 5.55 -9.49 12.02
N SER A 164 6.75 -9.14 12.49
CA SER A 164 7.87 -8.70 11.64
C SER A 164 7.41 -7.65 10.61
N HIS A 165 7.70 -7.81 9.32
CA HIS A 165 7.27 -6.93 8.23
C HIS A 165 5.76 -6.94 7.96
N LEU A 166 5.01 -7.94 8.42
CA LEU A 166 3.58 -8.12 8.16
C LEU A 166 2.67 -7.23 9.04
N TRP A 167 3.23 -6.51 10.01
CA TRP A 167 2.50 -5.63 10.95
C TRP A 167 1.51 -4.68 10.25
N PHE A 168 1.90 -4.17 9.07
CA PHE A 168 1.10 -3.21 8.31
C PHE A 168 -0.29 -3.76 7.95
N LEU A 169 -0.42 -5.05 7.65
CA LEU A 169 -1.71 -5.68 7.30
C LEU A 169 -2.68 -5.65 8.49
N GLN A 170 -2.16 -5.94 9.69
CA GLN A 170 -2.94 -5.88 10.92
C GLN A 170 -3.41 -4.45 11.20
N TYR A 171 -2.50 -3.48 11.14
CA TYR A 171 -2.80 -2.08 11.42
C TYR A 171 -3.85 -1.55 10.45
N LEU A 172 -3.65 -1.82 9.15
CA LEU A 172 -4.59 -1.40 8.12
C LEU A 172 -5.98 -2.01 8.32
N PHE A 173 -6.07 -3.30 8.64
CA PHE A 173 -7.37 -3.91 8.92
C PHE A 173 -8.06 -3.27 10.12
N LEU A 174 -7.32 -2.99 11.20
CA LEU A 174 -7.87 -2.33 12.39
C LEU A 174 -8.37 -0.92 12.09
N TYR A 175 -7.63 -0.11 11.30
CA TYR A 175 -8.13 1.22 10.90
C TYR A 175 -9.40 1.13 10.05
N ILE A 176 -9.47 0.16 9.15
CA ILE A 176 -10.68 -0.09 8.34
C ILE A 176 -11.85 -0.52 9.23
N ALA A 177 -11.60 -1.36 10.24
CA ALA A 177 -12.62 -1.77 11.20
C ALA A 177 -13.11 -0.58 12.03
N CYS A 178 -12.20 0.26 12.56
CA CYS A 178 -12.54 1.50 13.25
C CYS A 178 -13.39 2.43 12.37
N LEU A 179 -13.01 2.61 11.10
CA LEU A 179 -13.78 3.42 10.14
C LEU A 179 -15.17 2.84 9.87
N ALA A 180 -15.28 1.52 9.71
CA ALA A 180 -16.57 0.86 9.48
C ALA A 180 -17.49 0.99 10.71
N ILE A 181 -16.94 0.80 11.92
CA ILE A 181 -17.67 0.99 13.19
C ILE A 181 -18.11 2.45 13.32
N PHE A 182 -17.21 3.41 13.08
CA PHE A 182 -17.53 4.83 13.10
C PHE A 182 -18.65 5.18 12.12
N ALA A 183 -18.61 4.64 10.89
CA ALA A 183 -19.64 4.88 9.89
C ALA A 183 -21.02 4.32 10.29
N VAL A 184 -21.06 3.21 11.04
CA VAL A 184 -22.31 2.67 11.60
C VAL A 184 -22.78 3.52 12.79
N ALA A 185 -21.86 3.92 13.67
CA ALA A 185 -22.14 4.75 14.83
C ALA A 185 -22.72 6.12 14.42
N VAL A 186 -22.16 6.80 13.42
CA VAL A 186 -22.67 8.09 12.91
C VAL A 186 -24.08 7.98 12.34
N LYS A 187 -24.46 6.84 11.75
CA LYS A 187 -25.84 6.61 11.32
C LYS A 187 -26.80 6.47 12.50
N ARG A 188 -26.32 5.92 13.61
CA ARG A 188 -27.11 5.73 14.84
C ARG A 188 -27.18 7.00 15.69
N TYR A 189 -26.12 7.81 15.65
CA TYR A 189 -25.90 8.98 16.49
C TYR A 189 -25.44 10.16 15.61
N PRO A 190 -26.38 10.88 14.95
CA PRO A 190 -26.04 11.92 13.99
C PRO A 190 -25.24 13.10 14.56
N TRP A 191 -25.37 13.35 15.86
CA TRP A 191 -24.62 14.38 16.61
C TRP A 191 -23.11 14.15 16.59
N ILE A 192 -22.63 12.92 16.34
CA ILE A 192 -21.20 12.63 16.19
C ILE A 192 -20.59 13.32 14.96
N LYS A 193 -21.41 13.72 13.97
CA LYS A 193 -20.94 14.28 12.70
C LYS A 193 -20.57 15.77 12.77
N GLU A 194 -20.76 16.40 13.92
CA GLU A 194 -20.80 17.87 14.03
C GLU A 194 -19.44 18.56 13.84
N TYR A 195 -18.33 17.81 13.82
CA TYR A 195 -17.00 18.36 13.56
C TYR A 195 -16.24 17.61 12.45
N GLN A 196 -16.00 18.30 11.33
CA GLN A 196 -15.06 17.88 10.28
C GLN A 196 -14.10 19.03 10.00
N PRO A 197 -12.81 18.93 10.41
CA PRO A 197 -11.86 19.99 10.15
C PRO A 197 -11.62 20.12 8.65
N ASN A 198 -11.39 21.35 8.17
CA ASN A 198 -11.00 21.56 6.79
C ASN A 198 -9.63 20.90 6.49
N LEU A 199 -9.29 20.76 5.21
CA LEU A 199 -8.07 20.07 4.79
C LEU A 199 -6.79 20.75 5.32
N ARG A 200 -6.73 22.08 5.38
CA ARG A 200 -5.55 22.81 5.88
C ARG A 200 -5.32 22.58 7.37
N THR A 201 -6.38 22.62 8.16
CA THR A 201 -6.35 22.28 9.59
C THR A 201 -5.95 20.81 9.77
N SER A 202 -6.45 19.90 8.95
CA SER A 202 -6.08 18.48 9.00
C SER A 202 -4.59 18.24 8.72
N LEU A 203 -4.01 18.98 7.77
CA LEU A 203 -2.58 18.95 7.50
C LEU A 203 -1.76 19.47 8.68
N GLY A 204 -2.15 20.61 9.26
CA GLY A 204 -1.50 21.17 10.45
C GLY A 204 -1.57 20.23 11.66
N LEU A 205 -2.75 19.67 11.94
CA LEU A 205 -2.95 18.68 13.00
C LEU A 205 -2.13 17.42 12.76
N THR A 206 -1.97 16.98 11.51
CA THR A 206 -1.11 15.83 11.18
C THR A 206 0.34 16.11 11.57
N VAL A 207 0.90 17.27 11.20
CA VAL A 207 2.28 17.63 11.57
C VAL A 207 2.43 17.73 13.08
N VAL A 208 1.52 18.42 13.77
CA VAL A 208 1.58 18.62 15.23
C VAL A 208 1.47 17.27 15.95
N ALA A 209 0.48 16.45 15.64
CA ALA A 209 0.27 15.17 16.30
C ALA A 209 1.40 14.18 16.00
N ALA A 210 1.89 14.11 14.76
CA ALA A 210 3.04 13.27 14.41
C ALA A 210 4.32 13.73 15.13
N THR A 211 4.56 15.04 15.22
CA THR A 211 5.70 15.61 15.97
C THR A 211 5.62 15.24 17.43
N LEU A 212 4.47 15.44 18.08
CA LEU A 212 4.30 15.12 19.50
C LEU A 212 4.60 13.64 19.78
N ILE A 213 4.08 12.73 18.96
CA ILE A 213 4.36 11.29 19.12
C ILE A 213 5.84 11.00 18.95
N LEU A 214 6.52 11.61 17.97
CA LEU A 214 7.95 11.42 17.77
C LEU A 214 8.82 12.04 18.88
N CYS A 215 8.36 13.08 19.57
CA CYS A 215 9.02 13.59 20.76
C CYS A 215 8.91 12.61 21.94
N PHE A 216 7.76 11.92 22.08
CA PHE A 216 7.57 10.91 23.12
C PHE A 216 8.29 9.59 22.78
N GLU A 217 8.18 9.13 21.55
CA GLU A 217 8.64 7.82 21.09
C GLU A 217 9.31 7.95 19.70
N PRO A 218 10.57 8.43 19.64
CA PRO A 218 11.26 8.65 18.36
C PRO A 218 11.53 7.33 17.60
N GLN A 219 11.54 6.19 18.31
CA GLN A 219 11.70 4.85 17.75
C GLN A 219 10.53 4.43 16.84
N VAL A 220 9.43 5.19 16.78
CA VAL A 220 8.34 4.93 15.83
C VAL A 220 8.82 5.03 14.38
N VAL A 221 9.77 5.93 14.09
CA VAL A 221 10.39 6.10 12.75
C VAL A 221 11.88 5.77 12.78
N TRP A 222 12.59 6.19 13.83
CA TRP A 222 14.04 5.99 13.96
C TRP A 222 14.39 4.66 14.65
N GLY A 223 13.48 3.70 14.65
CA GLY A 223 13.62 2.40 15.27
C GLY A 223 12.59 1.42 14.72
N PHE A 224 12.69 0.16 15.13
CA PHE A 224 11.74 -0.87 14.76
C PHE A 224 11.02 -1.41 15.99
N GLN A 225 9.71 -1.18 16.02
CA GLN A 225 8.81 -1.72 17.04
C GLN A 225 7.78 -2.63 16.37
N HIS A 226 7.70 -3.87 16.83
CA HIS A 226 6.68 -4.83 16.42
C HIS A 226 6.31 -5.74 17.58
N SER A 227 5.08 -6.23 17.55
CA SER A 227 4.60 -7.26 18.45
C SER A 227 3.42 -7.97 17.79
N PHE A 228 2.85 -9.00 18.42
CA PHE A 228 1.62 -9.61 17.92
C PHE A 228 0.39 -8.70 18.01
N LEU A 229 0.43 -7.72 18.91
CA LEU A 229 -0.58 -6.67 19.05
C LEU A 229 -0.02 -5.32 18.55
N PRO A 230 -0.89 -4.37 18.16
CA PRO A 230 -0.43 -3.05 17.80
C PRO A 230 0.31 -2.36 18.94
N VAL A 231 1.53 -1.91 18.66
CA VAL A 231 2.30 -1.03 19.54
C VAL A 231 1.61 0.33 19.57
N PRO A 232 1.17 0.85 20.74
CA PRO A 232 0.32 2.02 20.82
C PRO A 232 0.87 3.26 20.11
N ALA A 233 2.11 3.67 20.38
CA ALA A 233 2.70 4.87 19.77
C ALA A 233 2.77 4.77 18.24
N LYS A 234 3.26 3.64 17.72
CA LYS A 234 3.32 3.36 16.28
C LYS A 234 1.93 3.28 15.63
N TRP A 235 0.94 2.74 16.36
CA TRP A 235 -0.44 2.64 15.88
C TRP A 235 -1.15 4.00 15.84
N VAL A 236 -0.92 4.87 16.82
CA VAL A 236 -1.48 6.23 16.79
C VAL A 236 -0.79 7.05 15.68
N TYR A 237 0.54 7.01 15.58
CA TYR A 237 1.30 7.70 14.51
C TYR A 237 0.81 7.29 13.13
N SER A 238 0.70 5.99 12.88
CA SER A 238 0.21 5.45 11.60
C SER A 238 -1.26 5.82 11.35
N GLY A 239 -2.08 5.86 12.40
CA GLY A 239 -3.48 6.26 12.35
C GLY A 239 -3.66 7.71 11.87
N ILE A 240 -2.77 8.62 12.24
CA ILE A 240 -2.80 10.03 11.80
C ILE A 240 -2.65 10.14 10.27
N PHE A 241 -1.74 9.38 9.67
CA PHE A 241 -1.58 9.39 8.21
C PHE A 241 -2.75 8.72 7.49
N PHE A 242 -3.31 7.66 8.09
CA PHE A 242 -4.54 7.06 7.57
C PHE A 242 -5.72 8.04 7.59
N THR A 243 -5.91 8.78 8.69
CA THR A 243 -6.97 9.79 8.79
C THR A 243 -6.74 10.97 7.87
N LEU A 244 -5.49 11.41 7.65
CA LEU A 244 -5.17 12.38 6.60
C LEU A 244 -5.62 11.89 5.22
N GLY A 245 -5.39 10.61 4.91
CA GLY A 245 -5.93 9.97 3.71
C GLY A 245 -7.45 10.06 3.61
N LEU A 246 -8.18 9.83 4.71
CA LEU A 246 -9.63 10.03 4.76
C LEU A 246 -10.02 11.49 4.48
N MET A 247 -9.31 12.45 5.09
CA MET A 247 -9.58 13.88 4.90
C MET A 247 -9.34 14.33 3.47
N LEU A 248 -8.33 13.78 2.79
CA LEU A 248 -8.14 13.97 1.34
C LEU A 248 -9.29 13.36 0.55
N GLY A 249 -9.76 12.16 0.93
CA GLY A 249 -10.90 11.53 0.28
C GLY A 249 -12.20 12.33 0.41
N ILE A 250 -12.37 13.06 1.53
CA ILE A 250 -13.53 13.92 1.80
C ILE A 250 -13.44 15.23 1.02
N HIS A 251 -12.32 15.94 1.13
CA HIS A 251 -12.19 17.32 0.66
C HIS A 251 -11.59 17.45 -0.74
N ASP A 252 -10.82 16.46 -1.20
CA ASP A 252 -10.17 16.46 -2.52
C ASP A 252 -10.29 15.09 -3.22
N PRO A 253 -11.52 14.60 -3.48
CA PRO A 253 -11.75 13.25 -4.00
C PRO A 253 -11.15 12.99 -5.40
N LYS A 254 -10.87 14.05 -6.17
CA LYS A 254 -10.23 13.99 -7.50
C LYS A 254 -8.73 14.36 -7.46
N LEU A 255 -8.18 14.65 -6.27
CA LEU A 255 -6.82 15.10 -6.05
C LEU A 255 -6.44 16.37 -6.86
N THR A 256 -7.40 17.25 -7.16
CA THR A 256 -7.15 18.46 -7.97
C THR A 256 -6.24 19.43 -7.23
N TRP A 257 -6.49 19.62 -5.93
CA TRP A 257 -5.66 20.48 -5.10
C TRP A 257 -4.26 19.86 -4.94
N VAL A 258 -4.17 18.57 -4.58
CA VAL A 258 -2.88 17.87 -4.42
C VAL A 258 -2.04 17.92 -5.71
N LYS A 259 -2.65 17.70 -6.89
CA LYS A 259 -1.96 17.81 -8.19
C LYS A 259 -1.45 19.22 -8.47
N SER A 260 -2.21 20.25 -8.07
CA SER A 260 -1.84 21.65 -8.30
C SER A 260 -0.66 22.10 -7.43
N CYS A 261 -0.59 21.62 -6.18
CA CYS A 261 0.45 22.01 -5.24
C CYS A 261 1.70 21.13 -5.32
N SER A 262 1.61 19.88 -5.79
CA SER A 262 2.71 18.91 -5.70
C SER A 262 4.07 19.36 -6.26
N PRO A 263 4.18 20.11 -7.39
CA PRO A 263 5.48 20.56 -7.86
C PRO A 263 6.14 21.55 -6.89
N ARG A 264 5.34 22.38 -6.21
CA ARG A 264 5.81 23.35 -5.21
C ARG A 264 6.22 22.68 -3.90
N LEU A 265 5.73 21.45 -3.65
CA LEU A 265 6.07 20.68 -2.46
C LEU A 265 7.40 19.89 -2.62
N VAL A 266 7.92 19.72 -3.83
CA VAL A 266 9.15 18.92 -4.07
C VAL A 266 10.34 19.51 -3.33
N ALA A 267 10.64 20.81 -3.53
CA ALA A 267 11.76 21.46 -2.88
C ALA A 267 11.70 21.40 -1.34
N PRO A 268 10.59 21.80 -0.67
CA PRO A 268 10.51 21.69 0.79
C PRO A 268 10.49 20.23 1.28
N ALA A 269 9.93 19.28 0.50
CA ALA A 269 10.03 17.85 0.83
C ALA A 269 11.49 17.38 0.84
N LEU A 270 12.27 17.73 -0.18
CA LEU A 270 13.69 17.39 -0.26
C LEU A 270 14.50 18.05 0.86
N ILE A 271 14.27 19.34 1.13
CA ILE A 271 14.97 20.07 2.21
C ILE A 271 14.70 19.42 3.56
N THR A 272 13.43 19.20 3.91
CA THR A 272 13.05 18.57 5.18
C THR A 272 13.54 17.13 5.28
N CYS A 273 13.54 16.38 4.19
CA CYS A 273 14.13 15.04 4.11
C CYS A 273 15.64 15.07 4.40
N VAL A 274 16.41 15.90 3.69
CA VAL A 274 17.86 16.01 3.89
C VAL A 274 18.19 16.41 5.33
N ILE A 275 17.49 17.39 5.90
CA ILE A 275 17.69 17.80 7.29
C ILE A 275 17.37 16.65 8.25
N ALA A 276 16.22 16.00 8.08
CA ALA A 276 15.82 14.85 8.91
C ALA A 276 16.85 13.71 8.84
N LEU A 277 17.38 13.42 7.65
CA LEU A 277 18.41 12.39 7.46
C LEU A 277 19.72 12.72 8.16
N LEU A 278 20.23 13.95 7.99
CA LEU A 278 21.48 14.37 8.62
C LEU A 278 21.35 14.35 10.15
N MET A 279 20.26 14.90 10.67
CA MET A 279 20.00 14.95 12.11
C MET A 279 19.71 13.59 12.72
N GLY A 280 18.87 12.77 12.07
CA GLY A 280 18.49 11.47 12.61
C GLY A 280 19.66 10.51 12.62
N ARG A 281 20.53 10.53 11.61
CA ARG A 281 21.81 9.81 11.63
C ARG A 281 22.74 10.29 12.75
N TRP A 282 22.83 11.60 12.94
CA TRP A 282 23.60 12.15 14.06
C TRP A 282 23.04 11.67 15.41
N GLN A 283 21.72 11.69 15.59
CA GLN A 283 21.03 11.21 16.79
C GLN A 283 21.24 9.70 17.01
N LEU A 284 21.13 8.88 15.95
CA LEU A 284 21.40 7.44 16.00
C LEU A 284 22.84 7.15 16.42
N ALA A 285 23.81 7.92 15.93
CA ALA A 285 25.20 7.80 16.34
C ALA A 285 25.35 8.03 17.85
N GLN A 286 24.64 9.02 18.41
CA GLN A 286 24.62 9.27 19.86
C GLN A 286 23.98 8.10 20.63
N TRP A 287 22.86 7.56 20.15
CA TRP A 287 22.18 6.43 20.81
C TRP A 287 23.04 5.18 20.90
N ILE A 288 23.89 4.94 19.90
CA ILE A 288 24.84 3.84 19.90
C ILE A 288 25.95 4.07 20.93
N SER A 289 26.43 5.31 21.09
CA SER A 289 27.52 5.63 22.02
C SER A 289 27.08 5.76 23.49
N THR A 290 25.86 6.21 23.77
CA THR A 290 25.37 6.51 25.13
C THR A 290 23.93 6.01 25.34
N PRO A 291 23.74 4.71 25.66
CA PRO A 291 22.41 4.09 25.70
C PRO A 291 21.47 4.58 26.82
N THR A 292 21.96 5.31 27.82
CA THR A 292 21.20 5.64 29.04
C THR A 292 20.31 6.88 28.92
N ASP A 293 20.57 7.80 27.96
CA ASP A 293 19.83 9.08 27.83
C ASP A 293 18.65 9.06 26.84
N ILE A 294 18.32 7.89 26.28
CA ILE A 294 17.44 7.76 25.12
C ILE A 294 16.04 8.33 25.37
N ARG A 295 15.48 8.12 26.58
CA ARG A 295 14.07 8.46 26.90
C ARG A 295 13.81 9.95 27.12
N HIS A 296 14.82 10.75 27.45
CA HIS A 296 14.66 12.20 27.66
C HIS A 296 15.14 13.04 26.47
N SER A 297 15.84 12.43 25.50
CA SER A 297 16.37 13.14 24.34
C SER A 297 15.30 13.70 23.39
N GLY A 298 14.10 13.11 23.35
CA GLY A 298 13.03 13.50 22.42
C GLY A 298 12.47 14.91 22.65
N PHE A 299 12.44 15.37 23.91
CA PHE A 299 12.01 16.74 24.27
C PHE A 299 13.16 17.75 24.35
N SER A 300 14.39 17.33 24.06
CA SER A 300 15.49 18.29 23.86
C SER A 300 15.23 19.14 22.61
N LEU A 301 15.90 20.29 22.50
CA LEU A 301 15.77 21.16 21.33
C LEU A 301 16.10 20.41 20.01
N SER A 302 17.14 19.58 20.02
CA SER A 302 17.51 18.76 18.86
C SER A 302 16.49 17.64 18.59
N GLY A 303 15.93 17.03 19.64
CA GLY A 303 14.90 16.00 19.54
C GLY A 303 13.59 16.54 18.93
N ILE A 304 13.10 17.69 19.42
CA ILE A 304 11.91 18.36 18.89
C ILE A 304 12.15 18.76 17.43
N PHE A 305 13.31 19.34 17.12
CA PHE A 305 13.62 19.76 15.76
C PHE A 305 13.69 18.55 14.80
N LEU A 306 14.29 17.43 15.21
CA LEU A 306 14.28 16.17 14.46
C LEU A 306 12.86 15.64 14.25
N ALA A 307 12.02 15.65 15.28
CA ALA A 307 10.63 15.21 15.22
C ALA A 307 9.82 16.04 14.21
N VAL A 308 9.95 17.37 14.24
CA VAL A 308 9.29 18.28 13.29
C VAL A 308 9.77 18.01 11.86
N MET A 309 11.10 17.92 11.64
CA MET A 309 11.65 17.66 10.31
C MET A 309 11.22 16.29 9.76
N THR A 310 11.18 15.27 10.61
CA THR A 310 10.70 13.92 10.27
C THR A 310 9.22 13.95 9.87
N ALA A 311 8.36 14.57 10.69
CA ALA A 311 6.93 14.68 10.39
C ALA A 311 6.64 15.49 9.12
N CYS A 312 7.34 16.61 8.93
CA CYS A 312 7.24 17.43 7.72
C CYS A 312 7.73 16.68 6.49
N SER A 313 8.86 15.98 6.57
CA SER A 313 9.40 15.18 5.47
C SER A 313 8.42 14.08 5.04
N ALA A 314 7.90 13.32 6.01
CA ALA A 314 6.88 12.30 5.79
C ALA A 314 5.66 12.85 5.04
N LEU A 315 5.10 13.96 5.53
CA LEU A 315 3.92 14.59 4.96
C LEU A 315 4.17 15.17 3.56
N LEU A 316 5.20 16.00 3.41
CA LEU A 316 5.48 16.73 2.18
C LEU A 316 5.89 15.77 1.05
N THR A 317 6.72 14.78 1.36
CA THR A 317 7.13 13.75 0.39
C THR A 317 5.91 12.93 -0.05
N THR A 318 5.05 12.52 0.89
CA THR A 318 3.82 11.79 0.58
C THR A 318 2.90 12.58 -0.36
N LEU A 319 2.60 13.84 -0.05
CA LEU A 319 1.74 14.68 -0.89
C LEU A 319 2.38 14.98 -2.25
N SER A 320 3.69 15.19 -2.29
CA SER A 320 4.44 15.41 -3.52
C SER A 320 4.36 14.19 -4.43
N LEU A 321 4.64 12.99 -3.93
CA LEU A 321 4.58 11.74 -4.69
C LEU A 321 3.15 11.43 -5.17
N ILE A 322 2.13 11.60 -4.33
CA ILE A 322 0.73 11.41 -4.71
C ILE A 322 0.33 12.35 -5.85
N GLY A 323 0.66 13.65 -5.74
CA GLY A 323 0.28 14.61 -6.77
C GLY A 323 1.10 14.49 -8.05
N LEU A 324 2.42 14.24 -7.95
CA LEU A 324 3.28 14.02 -9.11
C LEU A 324 2.89 12.76 -9.88
N SER A 325 2.71 11.62 -9.20
CA SER A 325 2.27 10.38 -9.87
C SER A 325 0.93 10.58 -10.57
N SER A 326 -0.02 11.27 -9.93
CA SER A 326 -1.34 11.55 -10.51
C SER A 326 -1.32 12.58 -11.65
N LYS A 327 -0.22 13.31 -11.84
CA LYS A 327 -0.01 14.30 -12.91
C LYS A 327 0.82 13.73 -14.06
N LEU A 328 1.86 12.97 -13.74
CA LEU A 328 2.88 12.48 -14.69
C LEU A 328 2.54 11.11 -15.27
N ILE A 329 1.70 10.31 -14.60
CA ILE A 329 1.35 8.95 -15.03
C ILE A 329 -0.14 8.93 -15.42
N PRO A 330 -0.48 9.27 -16.68
CA PRO A 330 -1.86 9.29 -17.15
C PRO A 330 -2.44 7.88 -17.36
N SER A 331 -1.59 6.90 -17.67
CA SER A 331 -1.99 5.50 -17.87
C SER A 331 -0.89 4.56 -17.41
N VAL A 332 -1.28 3.32 -17.07
CA VAL A 332 -0.35 2.28 -16.62
C VAL A 332 -0.26 1.19 -17.69
N PRO A 333 0.93 0.91 -18.26
CA PRO A 333 1.10 -0.19 -19.20
C PRO A 333 0.81 -1.54 -18.53
N ASN A 334 0.49 -2.56 -19.34
CA ASN A 334 0.13 -3.88 -18.82
C ASN A 334 1.23 -4.52 -17.96
N SER A 335 2.51 -4.25 -18.23
CA SER A 335 3.64 -4.69 -17.42
C SER A 335 3.58 -4.16 -15.98
N ILE A 336 3.31 -2.86 -15.80
CA ILE A 336 3.19 -2.25 -14.48
C ILE A 336 1.89 -2.70 -13.80
N ARG A 337 0.79 -2.91 -14.54
CA ARG A 337 -0.45 -3.50 -13.97
C ARG A 337 -0.21 -4.91 -13.44
N TYR A 338 0.55 -5.71 -14.19
CA TYR A 338 0.96 -7.04 -13.78
C TYR A 338 1.84 -6.97 -12.53
N LEU A 339 2.83 -6.08 -12.53
CA LEU A 339 3.72 -5.87 -11.40
C LEU A 339 2.97 -5.42 -10.14
N ALA A 340 1.96 -4.54 -10.31
CA ALA A 340 1.08 -4.12 -9.24
C ALA A 340 0.27 -5.29 -8.68
N ALA A 341 -0.24 -6.19 -9.52
CA ALA A 341 -0.94 -7.39 -9.08
C ALA A 341 -0.03 -8.38 -8.31
N ALA A 342 1.25 -8.47 -8.69
CA ALA A 342 2.24 -9.31 -8.01
C ALA A 342 2.85 -8.66 -6.75
N SER A 343 2.85 -7.32 -6.65
CA SER A 343 3.52 -6.55 -5.59
C SER A 343 3.15 -6.97 -4.18
N PHE A 344 1.88 -7.34 -3.96
CA PHE A 344 1.42 -7.80 -2.66
C PHE A 344 1.95 -9.19 -2.30
N TRP A 345 2.12 -10.08 -3.28
CA TRP A 345 2.78 -11.37 -3.06
C TRP A 345 4.27 -11.18 -2.76
N ILE A 346 4.94 -10.33 -3.54
CA ILE A 346 6.34 -9.97 -3.30
C ILE A 346 6.53 -9.47 -1.88
N TYR A 347 5.68 -8.54 -1.43
CA TYR A 347 5.69 -8.05 -0.06
C TYR A 347 5.53 -9.17 0.99
N ILE A 348 4.74 -10.20 0.73
CA ILE A 348 4.58 -11.31 1.68
C ILE A 348 5.87 -12.13 1.78
N VAL A 349 6.47 -12.52 0.63
CA VAL A 349 7.50 -13.57 0.59
C VAL A 349 8.95 -13.08 0.46
N HIS A 350 9.20 -11.77 0.39
CA HIS A 350 10.56 -11.26 0.14
C HIS A 350 11.54 -11.39 1.32
N HIS A 351 11.08 -11.37 2.58
CA HIS A 351 11.95 -11.47 3.77
C HIS A 351 12.83 -12.72 3.83
N PRO A 352 12.30 -13.95 3.70
CA PRO A 352 13.13 -15.15 3.80
C PRO A 352 14.09 -15.26 2.60
N ILE A 353 13.65 -14.81 1.43
CA ILE A 353 14.48 -14.75 0.22
C ILE A 353 15.65 -13.79 0.43
N LEU A 354 15.40 -12.58 0.95
CA LEU A 354 16.47 -11.63 1.30
C LEU A 354 17.38 -12.19 2.38
N GLY A 355 16.83 -12.83 3.42
CA GLY A 355 17.60 -13.41 4.52
C GLY A 355 18.67 -14.40 4.03
N LEU A 356 18.26 -15.33 3.16
CA LEU A 356 19.16 -16.29 2.51
C LEU A 356 20.12 -15.61 1.53
N THR A 357 19.60 -14.75 0.66
CA THR A 357 20.42 -14.08 -0.36
C THR A 357 21.52 -13.24 0.28
N HIS A 358 21.24 -12.54 1.38
CA HIS A 358 22.26 -11.77 2.09
C HIS A 358 23.36 -12.66 2.68
N LEU A 359 22.99 -13.81 3.25
CA LEU A 359 23.96 -14.79 3.73
C LEU A 359 24.83 -15.30 2.58
N ASP A 360 24.21 -15.72 1.48
CA ASP A 360 24.91 -16.26 0.31
C ASP A 360 25.88 -15.23 -0.28
N LEU A 361 25.44 -13.98 -0.47
CA LEU A 361 26.30 -12.91 -1.00
C LEU A 361 27.45 -12.56 -0.06
N LYS A 362 27.23 -12.62 1.26
CA LYS A 362 28.29 -12.39 2.24
C LYS A 362 29.35 -13.50 2.20
N LEU A 363 28.93 -14.77 2.06
CA LEU A 363 29.83 -15.92 2.05
C LEU A 363 30.54 -16.11 0.70
N LEU A 364 29.83 -15.94 -0.42
CA LEU A 364 30.34 -16.18 -1.77
C LEU A 364 31.17 -15.01 -2.30
N LEU A 365 30.84 -13.78 -1.92
CA LEU A 365 31.49 -12.56 -2.40
C LEU A 365 32.08 -11.74 -1.23
N PRO A 366 32.93 -12.30 -0.36
CA PRO A 366 33.34 -11.64 0.88
C PRO A 366 34.10 -10.32 0.65
N GLN A 367 34.83 -10.20 -0.47
CA GLN A 367 35.64 -9.01 -0.80
C GLN A 367 34.88 -7.98 -1.65
N ASP A 368 33.69 -8.31 -2.14
CA ASP A 368 32.94 -7.41 -3.01
C ASP A 368 32.27 -6.29 -2.20
N SER A 369 32.19 -5.12 -2.84
CA SER A 369 31.57 -3.94 -2.26
C SER A 369 30.08 -4.13 -2.01
N SER A 370 29.60 -3.60 -0.88
CA SER A 370 28.18 -3.51 -0.52
C SER A 370 27.33 -2.82 -1.60
N ILE A 371 27.94 -1.91 -2.39
CA ILE A 371 27.30 -1.22 -3.52
C ILE A 371 26.89 -2.20 -4.62
N VAL A 372 27.57 -3.34 -4.76
CA VAL A 372 27.22 -4.41 -5.71
C VAL A 372 26.26 -5.40 -5.06
N LYS A 373 26.53 -5.81 -3.81
CA LYS A 373 25.72 -6.81 -3.11
C LYS A 373 24.28 -6.36 -2.87
N MET A 374 24.06 -5.09 -2.50
CA MET A 374 22.71 -4.57 -2.24
C MET A 374 21.78 -4.59 -3.46
N PRO A 375 22.13 -4.02 -4.63
CA PRO A 375 21.25 -4.08 -5.80
C PRO A 375 21.08 -5.52 -6.31
N LEU A 376 22.09 -6.37 -6.13
CA LEU A 376 21.99 -7.79 -6.45
C LEU A 376 21.00 -8.52 -5.54
N SER A 377 21.04 -8.28 -4.21
CA SER A 377 20.06 -8.88 -3.28
C SER A 377 18.64 -8.39 -3.54
N PHE A 378 18.47 -7.10 -3.83
CA PHE A 378 17.20 -6.53 -4.27
C PHE A 378 16.67 -7.21 -5.55
N ALA A 379 17.51 -7.32 -6.59
CA ALA A 379 17.13 -7.93 -7.86
C ALA A 379 16.73 -9.41 -7.69
N ILE A 380 17.54 -10.18 -6.97
CA ILE A 380 17.27 -11.60 -6.66
C ILE A 380 15.95 -11.73 -5.90
N ALA A 381 15.74 -10.92 -4.86
CA ALA A 381 14.50 -10.97 -4.07
C ALA A 381 13.26 -10.66 -4.92
N CYS A 382 13.32 -9.64 -5.76
CA CYS A 382 12.23 -9.31 -6.68
C CYS A 382 11.99 -10.42 -7.72
N CYS A 383 13.04 -10.93 -8.36
CA CYS A 383 12.94 -11.96 -9.40
C CYS A 383 12.40 -13.28 -8.84
N LEU A 384 12.92 -13.77 -7.71
CA LEU A 384 12.44 -15.00 -7.09
C LEU A 384 11.03 -14.85 -6.52
N SER A 385 10.68 -13.68 -5.97
CA SER A 385 9.31 -13.40 -5.54
C SER A 385 8.33 -13.38 -6.73
N LEU A 386 8.74 -12.84 -7.87
CA LEU A 386 7.93 -12.87 -9.10
C LEU A 386 7.81 -14.29 -9.66
N LEU A 387 8.87 -15.07 -9.63
CA LEU A 387 8.85 -16.46 -10.06
C LEU A 387 7.89 -17.29 -9.19
N THR A 388 7.94 -17.13 -7.87
CA THR A 388 7.01 -17.81 -6.96
C THR A 388 5.58 -17.33 -7.15
N TYR A 389 5.35 -16.06 -7.48
CA TYR A 389 4.03 -15.56 -7.87
C TYR A 389 3.49 -16.27 -9.12
N GLU A 390 4.30 -16.38 -10.17
CA GLU A 390 3.94 -17.04 -11.43
C GLU A 390 3.58 -18.51 -11.22
N VAL A 391 4.41 -19.24 -10.47
CA VAL A 391 4.25 -20.68 -10.25
C VAL A 391 3.12 -20.99 -9.27
N PHE A 392 3.06 -20.30 -8.13
CA PHE A 392 2.18 -20.71 -7.03
C PHE A 392 0.91 -19.90 -6.90
N VAL A 393 0.80 -18.71 -7.49
CA VAL A 393 -0.30 -17.77 -7.19
C VAL A 393 -1.12 -17.42 -8.43
N ARG A 394 -0.47 -17.01 -9.53
CA ARG A 394 -1.15 -16.33 -10.65
C ARG A 394 -2.34 -17.10 -11.22
N THR A 395 -2.17 -18.40 -11.47
CA THR A 395 -3.18 -19.24 -12.14
C THR A 395 -3.74 -20.33 -11.23
N THR A 396 -3.32 -20.38 -9.96
CA THR A 396 -3.64 -21.49 -9.06
C THR A 396 -4.88 -21.21 -8.21
N ARG A 397 -5.52 -22.28 -7.70
CA ARG A 397 -6.58 -22.16 -6.69
C ARG A 397 -6.07 -21.53 -5.39
N PHE A 398 -4.79 -21.76 -5.07
CA PHE A 398 -4.14 -21.18 -3.90
C PHE A 398 -4.11 -19.65 -3.95
N GLY A 399 -3.74 -19.06 -5.09
CA GLY A 399 -3.80 -17.61 -5.28
C GLY A 399 -5.21 -17.05 -5.16
N GLN A 400 -6.23 -17.76 -5.65
CA GLN A 400 -7.64 -17.36 -5.52
C GLN A 400 -8.12 -17.36 -4.05
N ILE A 401 -7.67 -18.33 -3.24
CA ILE A 401 -7.97 -18.39 -1.80
C ILE A 401 -7.35 -17.17 -1.09
N LEU A 402 -6.09 -16.86 -1.40
CA LEU A 402 -5.39 -15.67 -0.88
C LEU A 402 -5.93 -14.35 -1.42
N GLY A 403 -6.88 -14.38 -2.36
CA GLY A 403 -7.56 -13.20 -2.88
C GLY A 403 -6.83 -12.51 -4.03
N PHE A 404 -5.84 -13.17 -4.65
CA PHE A 404 -5.22 -12.70 -5.88
C PHE A 404 -6.13 -12.99 -7.09
N GLN A 405 -6.31 -11.97 -7.92
CA GLN A 405 -7.04 -12.09 -9.18
C GLN A 405 -6.31 -11.26 -10.24
N TRP A 406 -5.62 -11.93 -11.16
CA TRP A 406 -5.07 -11.30 -12.35
C TRP A 406 -5.99 -11.53 -13.54
N LYS A 407 -6.40 -10.44 -14.19
CA LYS A 407 -7.03 -10.47 -15.50
C LYS A 407 -6.21 -9.53 -16.40
N PRO A 408 -5.62 -10.02 -17.51
CA PRO A 408 -4.99 -9.15 -18.48
C PRO A 408 -6.00 -8.09 -18.94
N ALA A 409 -5.55 -6.89 -19.34
CA ALA A 409 -6.47 -6.06 -20.14
C ALA A 409 -6.82 -6.85 -21.39
N THR A 410 -8.12 -7.07 -21.61
CA THR A 410 -8.60 -7.35 -22.95
C THR A 410 -8.18 -6.16 -23.80
N ASN A 411 -7.40 -6.39 -24.85
CA ASN A 411 -7.25 -5.37 -25.87
C ASN A 411 -8.66 -5.16 -26.41
N ASP A 412 -9.25 -3.99 -26.17
CA ASP A 412 -10.45 -3.53 -26.88
C ASP A 412 -10.05 -3.23 -28.34
N ARG A 413 -9.70 -4.30 -29.06
CA ARG A 413 -9.67 -4.41 -30.51
C ARG A 413 -10.64 -5.53 -30.91
N GLU A 414 -11.83 -5.54 -30.32
CA GLU A 414 -12.98 -5.93 -31.13
C GLU A 414 -13.26 -4.74 -32.04
N PRO A 415 -13.33 -4.93 -33.38
CA PRO A 415 -13.93 -3.91 -34.22
C PRO A 415 -15.31 -3.67 -33.63
N LYS A 416 -15.63 -2.42 -33.29
CA LYS A 416 -17.04 -2.03 -33.19
C LYS A 416 -17.66 -2.43 -34.52
N GLU A 417 -18.37 -3.55 -34.56
CA GLU A 417 -19.40 -3.74 -35.56
C GLU A 417 -20.31 -2.53 -35.39
N GLU A 418 -20.25 -1.63 -36.38
CA GLU A 418 -21.23 -0.57 -36.54
C GLU A 418 -22.59 -1.25 -36.61
N GLN A 419 -23.29 -1.29 -35.48
CA GLN A 419 -24.71 -1.54 -35.47
C GLN A 419 -25.34 -0.45 -36.36
N PRO A 420 -26.09 -0.82 -37.41
CA PRO A 420 -26.74 0.16 -38.25
C PRO A 420 -27.68 0.99 -37.38
N ILE A 421 -27.48 2.30 -37.42
CA ILE A 421 -28.31 3.29 -36.76
C ILE A 421 -29.75 3.08 -37.25
N LEU A 422 -30.61 2.52 -36.40
CA LEU A 422 -32.06 2.57 -36.59
C LEU A 422 -32.50 4.03 -36.37
N SER A 423 -32.52 4.78 -37.47
CA SER A 423 -33.09 6.11 -37.53
C SER A 423 -34.61 6.03 -37.29
N ILE A 424 -35.05 6.31 -36.06
CA ILE A 424 -36.45 6.66 -35.82
C ILE A 424 -36.56 8.18 -35.98
N SER A 425 -36.67 8.62 -37.24
CA SER A 425 -37.30 9.89 -37.58
C SER A 425 -38.50 9.54 -38.45
N GLY A 426 -39.69 9.60 -37.84
CA GLY A 426 -40.95 9.47 -38.54
C GLY A 426 -41.16 10.71 -39.41
N ALA A 427 -40.78 10.61 -40.67
CA ALA A 427 -41.30 11.44 -41.75
C ALA A 427 -41.78 10.48 -42.84
N GLN A 428 -43.09 10.49 -43.10
CA GLN A 428 -43.71 9.70 -44.16
C GLN A 428 -43.04 9.98 -45.51
N PRO A 429 -42.77 8.95 -46.34
CA PRO A 429 -42.35 9.17 -47.71
C PRO A 429 -43.51 9.76 -48.53
N PRO A 430 -43.24 10.68 -49.48
CA PRO A 430 -44.27 11.28 -50.32
C PRO A 430 -44.91 10.22 -51.23
N GLN A 431 -46.24 10.25 -51.29
CA GLN A 431 -47.05 9.40 -52.17
C GLN A 431 -46.74 9.69 -53.65
N PRO A 432 -46.80 8.68 -54.55
CA PRO A 432 -46.65 8.90 -55.98
C PRO A 432 -47.85 9.65 -56.56
N ILE A 433 -47.56 10.66 -57.37
CA ILE A 433 -48.53 11.43 -58.15
C ILE A 433 -49.23 10.50 -59.15
N ALA A 434 -50.53 10.27 -58.98
CA ALA A 434 -51.36 9.58 -59.95
C ALA A 434 -51.72 10.54 -61.10
N GLN A 435 -51.35 10.19 -62.33
CA GLN A 435 -51.89 10.81 -63.55
C GLN A 435 -53.20 10.12 -63.97
N PRO A 436 -54.16 10.85 -64.57
CA PRO A 436 -55.54 10.43 -64.70
C PRO A 436 -55.77 9.40 -65.83
N ALA A 437 -56.68 8.46 -65.55
CA ALA A 437 -57.14 7.45 -66.49
C ALA A 437 -57.99 8.05 -67.62
N ALA A 438 -57.73 7.60 -68.86
CA ALA A 438 -58.63 7.75 -69.99
C ALA A 438 -59.25 6.38 -70.36
N PRO A 439 -60.51 6.34 -70.82
CA PRO A 439 -61.36 5.16 -70.75
C PRO A 439 -61.38 4.38 -72.07
N SER A 440 -61.64 3.06 -72.02
CA SER A 440 -62.69 2.42 -72.84
C SER A 440 -62.75 0.90 -72.69
N ARG A 441 -63.98 0.43 -72.45
CA ARG A 441 -64.70 -0.70 -73.07
C ARG A 441 -63.99 -2.02 -73.35
N ARG A 442 -64.39 -3.02 -72.53
CA ARG A 442 -65.13 -4.28 -72.83
C ARG A 442 -64.79 -5.13 -74.07
N VAL A 443 -65.08 -6.42 -73.85
CA VAL A 443 -65.40 -7.54 -74.77
C VAL A 443 -64.17 -8.45 -75.00
N ALA A 444 -64.19 -9.76 -74.77
CA ALA A 444 -65.25 -10.75 -74.51
C ALA A 444 -64.74 -11.82 -73.52
#